data_AF-A0A2G9UFJ8-F1
#
_entry.id   AF-A0A2G9UFJ8-F1
#
_cell.length_a   1.000
_cell.length_b   1.000
_cell.length_c   1.000
_cell.angle_alpha   90.00
_cell.angle_beta   90.00
_cell.angle_gamma   90.00
#
_symmetry.space_group_name_H-M   'P 1'
#
loop_
_entity.id
_entity.type
_entity.pdbx_description
1 polymer ?
#
loop_
_entity_poly.entity_id
_entity_poly.type
_entity_poly.pdbx_seq_one_letter_code
_entity_poly.pdbx_strand_id
1 'polypeptide(L)'
;LKSEVICLELLPDEVKNFVKGLSESDKAILREVAHKYDEQHKSDEAAIAAIKAKSPELGARVENIHNTLQQKIEALNPEARDFAKEMYALTRKLHLESVAGRKPSVLEITELTQKAIDRYKALPKSAQDELKKQFPALVHGFTSKKFHKMVARMLINN
;
A
#
# COMPACT_ATOMS: atom_id res chain seq x y z
N LEU A 1 -14.11 -6.50 1.36
CA LEU A 1 -13.89 -7.94 1.14
C LEU A 1 -13.31 -8.25 -0.25
N LYS A 2 -13.93 -7.93 -1.40
CA LYS A 2 -13.30 -8.21 -2.73
C LYS A 2 -12.20 -7.21 -3.13
N SER A 3 -12.43 -5.91 -2.96
CA SER A 3 -11.47 -4.83 -3.25
C SER A 3 -10.24 -4.85 -2.33
N GLU A 4 -10.43 -5.23 -1.06
CA GLU A 4 -9.35 -5.41 -0.08
C GLU A 4 -8.37 -6.53 -0.49
N VAL A 5 -8.86 -7.60 -1.13
CA VAL A 5 -8.01 -8.72 -1.58
C VAL A 5 -7.06 -8.29 -2.70
N ILE A 6 -7.50 -7.46 -3.65
CA ILE A 6 -6.62 -6.93 -4.72
C ILE A 6 -5.48 -6.13 -4.10
N CYS A 7 -5.80 -5.26 -3.13
CA CYS A 7 -4.81 -4.40 -2.49
C CYS A 7 -3.79 -5.23 -1.72
N LEU A 8 -4.23 -6.25 -0.96
CA LEU A 8 -3.33 -7.08 -0.15
C LEU A 8 -2.33 -7.88 -0.99
N GLU A 9 -2.71 -8.44 -2.14
CA GLU A 9 -1.82 -9.26 -2.98
C GLU A 9 -0.56 -8.50 -3.46
N LEU A 10 -0.71 -7.19 -3.71
CA LEU A 10 0.35 -6.31 -4.22
C LEU A 10 1.31 -5.80 -3.13
N LEU A 11 0.95 -5.94 -1.85
CA LEU A 11 1.76 -5.43 -0.75
C LEU A 11 3.00 -6.32 -0.48
N PRO A 12 4.10 -5.74 0.02
CA PRO A 12 5.20 -6.51 0.59
C PRO A 12 4.73 -7.38 1.76
N ASP A 13 5.39 -8.52 1.95
CA ASP A 13 4.98 -9.51 2.96
C ASP A 13 5.07 -8.95 4.38
N GLU A 14 6.01 -8.04 4.64
CA GLU A 14 6.13 -7.34 5.92
C GLU A 14 4.85 -6.56 6.24
N VAL A 15 4.26 -5.90 5.25
CA VAL A 15 3.00 -5.15 5.39
C VAL A 15 1.82 -6.11 5.54
N LYS A 16 1.77 -7.20 4.76
CA LYS A 16 0.72 -8.23 4.89
C LYS A 16 0.71 -8.84 6.29
N ASN A 17 1.89 -9.17 6.83
CA ASN A 17 2.04 -9.75 8.15
C ASN A 17 1.69 -8.75 9.25
N PHE A 18 2.07 -7.48 9.10
CA PHE A 18 1.64 -6.41 9.99
C PHE A 18 0.12 -6.34 10.08
N VAL A 19 -0.58 -6.25 8.94
CA VAL A 19 -2.05 -6.15 8.89
C VAL A 19 -2.74 -7.38 9.50
N LYS A 20 -2.25 -8.60 9.22
CA LYS A 20 -2.77 -9.84 9.81
C LYS A 20 -2.58 -9.91 11.33
N GLY A 21 -1.53 -9.31 11.84
CA GLY A 21 -1.20 -9.26 13.27
C GLY A 21 -1.84 -8.09 14.02
N LEU A 22 -2.81 -7.37 13.45
CA LEU A 22 -3.51 -6.29 14.15
C LEU A 22 -4.67 -6.84 14.97
N SER A 23 -4.69 -6.51 16.27
CA SER A 23 -5.85 -6.72 17.12
C SER A 23 -6.97 -5.72 16.79
N GLU A 24 -8.18 -5.95 17.31
CA GLU A 24 -9.27 -4.97 17.16
C GLU A 24 -8.95 -3.63 17.86
N SER A 25 -8.19 -3.67 18.97
CA SER A 25 -7.71 -2.46 19.64
C SER A 25 -6.73 -1.69 18.76
N ASP A 26 -5.79 -2.40 18.10
CA ASP A 26 -4.87 -1.75 17.17
C ASP A 26 -5.61 -1.09 16.00
N LYS A 27 -6.58 -1.80 15.41
CA LYS A 27 -7.41 -1.27 14.33
C LYS A 27 -8.19 -0.02 14.76
N ALA A 28 -8.70 0.01 16.00
CA ALA A 28 -9.40 1.17 16.53
C ALA A 28 -8.48 2.40 16.65
N ILE A 29 -7.25 2.22 17.15
CA ILE A 29 -6.25 3.29 17.23
C ILE A 29 -5.88 3.80 15.82
N LEU A 30 -5.62 2.89 14.88
CA LEU A 30 -5.30 3.25 13.50
C LEU A 30 -6.45 4.02 12.83
N ARG A 31 -7.70 3.62 13.04
CA ARG A 31 -8.87 4.37 12.56
C ARG A 31 -8.92 5.79 13.14
N GLU A 32 -8.75 5.92 14.46
CA GLU A 32 -8.83 7.23 15.12
C GLU A 32 -7.79 8.21 14.57
N VAL A 33 -6.55 7.75 14.39
CA VAL A 33 -5.47 8.58 13.84
C VAL A 33 -5.73 8.89 12.37
N ALA A 34 -6.18 7.92 11.58
CA ALA A 34 -6.46 8.15 10.16
C ALA A 34 -7.58 9.16 9.91
N HIS A 35 -8.63 9.19 10.74
CA HIS A 35 -9.68 10.21 10.68
C HIS A 35 -9.16 11.64 10.88
N LYS A 36 -8.04 11.79 11.60
CA LYS A 36 -7.40 13.08 11.88
C LYS A 36 -6.21 13.33 10.96
N TYR A 37 -5.95 12.47 9.97
CA TYR A 37 -4.70 12.52 9.19
C TYR A 37 -4.57 13.82 8.40
N ASP A 38 -5.56 14.15 7.56
CA ASP A 38 -5.51 15.33 6.69
C ASP A 38 -5.56 16.65 7.49
N GLU A 39 -6.17 16.63 8.68
CA GLU A 39 -6.35 17.80 9.53
C GLU A 39 -5.15 18.04 10.47
N GLN A 40 -4.63 16.97 11.09
CA GLN A 40 -3.72 17.03 12.24
C GLN A 40 -2.41 16.27 12.05
N HIS A 41 -2.36 15.24 11.18
CA HIS A 41 -1.21 14.36 11.03
C HIS A 41 -0.69 14.34 9.59
N LYS A 42 -0.56 15.52 8.98
CA LYS A 42 -0.23 15.81 7.56
C LYS A 42 1.08 15.19 7.01
N SER A 43 1.70 14.28 7.75
CA SER A 43 2.83 13.45 7.34
C SER A 43 2.78 12.08 8.04
N ASP A 44 3.47 11.10 7.48
CA ASP A 44 3.53 9.75 8.06
C ASP A 44 4.18 9.78 9.45
N GLU A 45 5.17 10.63 9.65
CA GLU A 45 5.88 10.81 10.92
C GLU A 45 4.95 11.37 12.00
N ALA A 46 4.10 12.35 11.65
CA ALA A 46 3.12 12.90 12.58
C ALA A 46 2.07 11.85 12.97
N ALA A 47 1.63 11.02 12.02
CA ALA A 47 0.70 9.93 12.30
C ALA A 47 1.34 8.85 13.17
N ILE A 48 2.59 8.47 12.90
CA ILE A 48 3.37 7.53 13.72
C ILE A 48 3.52 8.05 15.16
N ALA A 49 3.83 9.34 15.34
CA ALA A 49 3.92 9.95 16.66
C ALA A 49 2.59 9.89 17.42
N ALA A 50 1.47 10.17 16.74
CA ALA A 50 0.13 10.08 17.33
C ALA A 50 -0.24 8.64 17.71
N ILE A 51 0.14 7.65 16.91
CA ILE A 51 -0.05 6.23 17.22
C ILE A 51 0.80 5.85 18.44
N LYS A 52 2.09 6.24 18.47
CA LYS A 52 2.99 5.98 19.61
C LYS A 52 2.46 6.55 20.93
N ALA A 53 1.85 7.73 20.89
CA ALA A 53 1.25 8.35 22.07
C ALA A 53 0.07 7.54 22.65
N LYS A 54 -0.63 6.78 21.81
CA LYS A 54 -1.77 5.92 22.21
C LYS A 54 -1.35 4.49 22.54
N SER A 55 -0.42 3.95 21.76
CA SER A 55 0.15 2.61 21.91
C SER A 55 1.60 2.63 21.43
N PRO A 56 2.58 2.66 22.34
CA PRO A 56 3.99 2.64 21.99
C PRO A 56 4.39 1.41 21.16
N GLU A 57 3.83 0.24 21.49
CA GLU A 57 4.09 -1.00 20.76
C GLU A 57 3.57 -0.94 19.31
N LEU A 58 2.32 -0.52 19.11
CA LEU A 58 1.75 -0.37 17.77
C LEU A 58 2.50 0.69 16.98
N GLY A 59 2.83 1.82 17.61
CA GLY A 59 3.59 2.89 16.97
C GLY A 59 4.98 2.45 16.52
N ALA A 60 5.68 1.64 17.32
CA ALA A 60 6.97 1.05 16.93
C ALA A 60 6.83 0.08 15.74
N ARG A 61 5.77 -0.74 15.71
CA ARG A 61 5.48 -1.63 14.59
C ARG A 61 5.18 -0.86 13.30
N VAL A 62 4.38 0.21 13.36
CA VAL A 62 4.08 1.07 12.20
C VAL A 62 5.32 1.80 11.71
N GLU A 63 6.12 2.36 12.63
CA GLU A 63 7.38 3.03 12.30
C GLU A 63 8.36 2.08 11.60
N ASN A 64 8.50 0.84 12.10
CA ASN A 64 9.37 -0.14 11.47
C ASN A 64 8.96 -0.44 10.01
N ILE A 65 7.66 -0.58 9.76
CA ILE A 65 7.13 -0.76 8.39
C ILE A 65 7.43 0.48 7.53
N HIS A 66 7.15 1.68 8.04
CA HIS A 66 7.41 2.92 7.33
C HIS A 66 8.89 3.05 6.95
N ASN A 67 9.80 2.88 7.92
CA ASN A 67 11.25 2.97 7.71
C ASN A 67 11.74 1.93 6.70
N THR A 68 11.27 0.68 6.80
CA THR A 68 11.63 -0.38 5.86
C THR A 68 11.21 -0.03 4.43
N LEU A 69 10.01 0.52 4.24
CA LEU A 69 9.53 0.92 2.93
C LEU A 69 10.29 2.13 2.39
N GLN A 70 10.56 3.15 3.20
CA GLN A 70 11.35 4.31 2.79
C GLN A 70 12.75 3.90 2.37
N GLN A 71 13.44 3.07 3.17
CA GLN A 71 14.77 2.56 2.81
C GLN A 71 14.77 1.81 1.46
N LYS A 72 13.77 0.94 1.23
CA LYS A 72 13.62 0.25 -0.06
C LYS A 72 13.36 1.22 -1.22
N ILE A 73 12.57 2.28 -1.02
CA ILE A 73 12.28 3.30 -2.03
C ILE A 73 13.52 4.14 -2.33
N GLU A 74 14.26 4.57 -1.31
CA GLU A 74 15.44 5.42 -1.45
C GLU A 74 16.59 4.72 -2.17
N ALA A 75 16.71 3.40 -2.00
CA ALA A 75 17.71 2.55 -2.65
C ALA A 75 17.47 2.30 -4.16
N LEU A 76 16.33 2.76 -4.71
CA LEU A 76 16.03 2.64 -6.13
C LEU A 76 16.69 3.75 -6.97
N ASN A 77 16.96 3.44 -8.23
CA ASN A 77 17.30 4.39 -9.27
C ASN A 77 16.16 5.41 -9.48
N PRO A 78 16.43 6.57 -10.09
CA PRO A 78 15.46 7.67 -10.17
C PRO A 78 14.09 7.25 -10.73
N GLU A 79 14.05 6.54 -11.85
CA GLU A 79 12.80 6.16 -12.51
C GLU A 79 11.99 5.12 -11.71
N ALA A 80 12.66 4.13 -11.10
CA ALA A 80 12.02 3.16 -10.22
C ALA A 80 11.54 3.83 -8.92
N ARG A 81 12.33 4.74 -8.37
CA ARG A 81 12.02 5.47 -7.14
C ARG A 81 10.80 6.35 -7.31
N ASP A 82 10.70 7.08 -8.42
CA ASP A 82 9.54 7.93 -8.71
C ASP A 82 8.27 7.10 -8.83
N PHE A 83 8.35 5.96 -9.52
CA PHE A 83 7.25 5.00 -9.57
C PHE A 83 6.87 4.47 -8.19
N ALA A 84 7.86 4.07 -7.37
CA ALA A 84 7.61 3.53 -6.04
C ALA A 84 6.98 4.57 -5.09
N LYS A 85 7.40 5.84 -5.19
CA LYS A 85 6.79 6.96 -4.44
C LYS A 85 5.34 7.18 -4.85
N GLU A 86 5.04 7.12 -6.15
CA GLU A 86 3.66 7.20 -6.67
C GLU A 86 2.79 6.07 -6.10
N MET A 87 3.27 4.83 -6.16
CA MET A 87 2.54 3.66 -5.63
C MET A 87 2.36 3.72 -4.11
N TYR A 88 3.37 4.21 -3.39
CA TYR A 88 3.29 4.41 -1.94
C TYR A 88 2.22 5.45 -1.58
N ALA A 89 2.23 6.62 -2.24
CA ALA A 89 1.24 7.66 -2.01
C ALA A 89 -0.19 7.20 -2.33
N LEU A 90 -0.38 6.49 -3.45
CA LEU A 90 -1.67 5.92 -3.84
C LEU A 90 -2.18 4.91 -2.80
N THR A 91 -1.32 3.98 -2.39
CA THR A 91 -1.66 2.92 -1.43
C THR A 91 -1.97 3.50 -0.06
N ARG A 92 -1.18 4.48 0.41
CA ARG A 92 -1.43 5.19 1.67
C ARG A 92 -2.78 5.89 1.64
N LYS A 93 -3.09 6.62 0.57
CA LYS A 93 -4.38 7.31 0.41
C LYS A 93 -5.55 6.33 0.48
N LEU A 94 -5.50 5.24 -0.30
CA LEU A 94 -6.54 4.20 -0.27
C LEU A 94 -6.68 3.56 1.11
N HIS A 95 -5.57 3.34 1.80
CA HIS A 95 -5.59 2.79 3.15
C HIS A 95 -6.27 3.74 4.14
N LEU A 96 -5.87 5.02 4.17
CA LEU A 96 -6.45 6.06 5.03
C LEU A 96 -7.96 6.20 4.80
N GLU A 97 -8.38 6.26 3.54
CA GLU A 97 -9.79 6.31 3.17
C GLU A 97 -10.54 5.05 3.64
N SER A 98 -9.93 3.87 3.47
CA SER A 98 -10.52 2.58 3.88
C SER A 98 -10.71 2.48 5.39
N VAL A 99 -9.72 2.90 6.19
CA VAL A 99 -9.84 2.91 7.64
C VAL A 99 -10.83 3.98 8.11
N ALA A 100 -10.92 5.12 7.41
CA ALA A 100 -11.92 6.16 7.66
C ALA A 100 -13.35 5.76 7.21
N GLY A 101 -13.54 4.55 6.70
CA GLY A 101 -14.86 3.98 6.39
C GLY A 101 -15.31 4.13 4.94
N ARG A 102 -14.55 4.84 4.09
CA ARG A 102 -14.80 4.84 2.64
C ARG A 102 -14.42 3.46 2.11
N LYS A 103 -15.32 2.82 1.37
CA LYS A 103 -15.02 1.54 0.70
C LYS A 103 -14.82 1.81 -0.79
N PRO A 104 -13.58 1.75 -1.32
CA PRO A 104 -13.35 1.86 -2.75
C PRO A 104 -14.13 0.79 -3.52
N SER A 105 -14.73 1.19 -4.63
CA SER A 105 -15.45 0.24 -5.49
C SER A 105 -14.48 -0.71 -6.18
N VAL A 106 -14.97 -1.88 -6.63
CA VAL A 106 -14.12 -2.81 -7.40
C VAL A 106 -13.68 -2.17 -8.72
N LEU A 107 -14.54 -1.35 -9.34
CA LEU A 107 -14.18 -0.60 -10.55
C LEU A 107 -13.02 0.35 -10.28
N GLU A 108 -13.12 1.18 -9.22
CA GLU A 108 -12.07 2.13 -8.83
C GLU A 108 -10.74 1.43 -8.58
N ILE A 109 -10.73 0.35 -7.77
CA ILE A 109 -9.51 -0.40 -7.48
C ILE A 109 -8.94 -1.05 -8.74
N THR A 110 -9.79 -1.55 -9.63
CA THR A 110 -9.33 -2.17 -10.87
C THR A 110 -8.72 -1.15 -11.82
N GLU A 111 -9.34 0.02 -11.99
CA GLU A 111 -8.80 1.10 -12.81
C GLU A 111 -7.45 1.60 -12.28
N LEU A 112 -7.34 1.79 -10.97
CA LEU A 112 -6.08 2.16 -10.33
C LEU A 112 -5.00 1.09 -10.51
N THR A 113 -5.37 -0.18 -10.37
CA THR A 113 -4.47 -1.32 -10.60
C THR A 113 -4.00 -1.37 -12.05
N GLN A 114 -4.90 -1.18 -13.01
CA GLN A 114 -4.57 -1.19 -14.43
C GLN A 114 -3.65 -0.02 -14.80
N LYS A 115 -3.93 1.18 -14.28
CA LYS A 115 -3.05 2.36 -14.45
C LYS A 115 -1.65 2.08 -13.88
N ALA A 116 -1.55 1.47 -12.71
CA ALA A 116 -0.26 1.09 -12.11
C ALA A 116 0.50 0.06 -12.96
N ILE A 117 -0.20 -0.95 -13.51
CA ILE A 117 0.37 -1.96 -14.41
C ILE A 117 0.93 -1.31 -15.67
N ASP A 118 0.16 -0.42 -16.31
CA ASP A 118 0.57 0.22 -17.56
C ASP A 118 1.72 1.21 -17.33
N ARG A 119 1.69 1.94 -16.21
CA ARG A 119 2.79 2.80 -15.76
C ARG A 119 4.07 1.99 -15.50
N TYR A 120 3.97 0.81 -14.90
CA TYR A 120 5.10 -0.10 -14.68
C TYR A 120 5.68 -0.62 -16.01
N LYS A 121 4.84 -1.05 -16.96
CA LYS A 121 5.28 -1.54 -18.27
C LYS A 121 6.02 -0.47 -19.09
N ALA A 122 5.65 0.80 -18.91
CA ALA A 122 6.30 1.93 -19.58
C ALA A 122 7.68 2.30 -19.00
N LEU A 123 8.07 1.74 -17.85
CA LEU A 123 9.38 2.00 -17.26
C LEU A 123 10.52 1.37 -18.09
N PRO A 124 11.72 1.97 -18.07
CA PRO A 124 12.89 1.33 -18.65
C PRO A 124 13.21 0.01 -17.94
N LYS A 125 13.85 -0.91 -18.66
CA LYS A 125 14.16 -2.26 -18.16
C LYS A 125 14.95 -2.24 -16.85
N SER A 126 15.90 -1.31 -16.72
CA SER A 126 16.68 -1.08 -15.50
C SER A 126 15.81 -0.79 -14.28
N ALA A 127 14.80 0.08 -14.42
CA ALA A 127 13.86 0.40 -13.36
C ALA A 127 12.95 -0.78 -13.01
N GLN A 128 12.47 -1.52 -14.02
CA GLN A 128 11.67 -2.73 -13.79
C GLN A 128 12.45 -3.80 -13.01
N ASP A 129 13.73 -3.99 -13.31
CA ASP A 129 14.58 -4.99 -12.65
C ASP A 129 14.88 -4.62 -11.19
N GLU A 130 15.09 -3.33 -10.89
CA GLU A 130 15.24 -2.88 -9.50
C GLU A 130 13.94 -2.98 -8.70
N LEU A 131 12.80 -2.61 -9.28
CA LEU A 131 11.50 -2.81 -8.66
C LEU A 131 11.24 -4.28 -8.37
N LYS A 132 11.64 -5.18 -9.28
CA LYS A 132 11.52 -6.63 -9.06
C LYS A 132 12.38 -7.09 -7.88
N LYS A 133 13.55 -6.51 -7.70
CA LYS A 133 14.47 -6.83 -6.59
C LYS A 133 13.93 -6.32 -5.25
N GLN A 134 13.46 -5.07 -5.19
CA GLN A 134 13.06 -4.44 -3.93
C GLN A 134 11.59 -4.72 -3.55
N PHE A 135 10.71 -4.87 -4.55
CA PHE A 135 9.26 -5.04 -4.40
C PHE A 135 8.76 -6.25 -5.22
N PRO A 136 9.23 -7.48 -4.95
CA PRO A 136 8.93 -8.65 -5.76
C PRO A 136 7.44 -9.00 -5.82
N ALA A 137 6.68 -8.79 -4.73
CA ALA A 137 5.24 -9.06 -4.70
C ALA A 137 4.46 -8.14 -5.67
N LEU A 138 4.80 -6.84 -5.68
CA LEU A 138 4.20 -5.86 -6.58
C LEU A 138 4.44 -6.24 -8.04
N VAL A 139 5.70 -6.51 -8.40
CA VAL A 139 6.07 -6.90 -9.77
C VAL A 139 5.47 -8.24 -10.15
N HIS A 140 5.40 -9.21 -9.23
CA HIS A 140 4.72 -10.47 -9.47
C HIS A 140 3.25 -10.24 -9.80
N GLY A 141 2.54 -9.40 -9.03
CA GLY A 141 1.16 -9.02 -9.31
C GLY A 141 0.99 -8.44 -10.72
N PHE A 142 1.81 -7.45 -11.09
CA PHE A 142 1.73 -6.77 -12.39
C PHE A 142 2.08 -7.62 -13.61
N THR A 143 2.75 -8.76 -13.41
CA THR A 143 3.19 -9.65 -14.49
C THR A 143 2.46 -10.98 -14.49
N SER A 144 1.70 -11.29 -13.43
CA SER A 144 1.03 -12.57 -13.25
C SER A 144 -0.27 -12.63 -14.05
N LYS A 145 -0.33 -13.55 -15.02
CA LYS A 145 -1.57 -13.90 -15.74
C LYS A 145 -2.68 -14.31 -14.77
N LYS A 146 -2.35 -14.98 -13.66
CA LYS A 146 -3.31 -15.38 -12.63
C LYS A 146 -3.90 -14.15 -11.94
N PHE A 147 -3.06 -13.19 -11.56
CA PHE A 147 -3.51 -11.93 -10.94
C PHE A 147 -4.40 -11.13 -11.91
N HIS A 148 -3.99 -10.97 -13.17
CA HIS A 148 -4.82 -10.27 -14.17
C HIS A 148 -6.18 -10.95 -14.39
N LYS A 149 -6.22 -12.29 -14.48
CA LYS A 149 -7.49 -13.03 -14.57
C LYS A 149 -8.37 -12.83 -13.33
N MET A 150 -7.76 -12.77 -12.14
CA MET A 150 -8.49 -12.51 -10.90
C MET A 150 -9.11 -11.12 -10.91
N VAL A 151 -8.34 -10.08 -11.23
CA VAL A 151 -8.82 -8.69 -11.35
C VAL A 151 -9.96 -8.59 -12.37
N ALA A 152 -9.80 -9.17 -13.56
CA ALA A 152 -10.84 -9.18 -14.59
C ALA A 152 -12.13 -9.89 -14.14
N ARG A 153 -12.04 -11.02 -13.41
CA ARG A 153 -13.22 -11.69 -12.85
C ARG A 153 -13.93 -10.86 -11.78
N MET A 154 -13.18 -10.07 -11.01
CA MET A 154 -13.80 -9.20 -10.00
C MET A 154 -14.63 -8.10 -10.65
N LEU A 155 -14.22 -7.56 -11.80
CA LEU A 155 -15.04 -6.61 -12.57
C LEU A 155 -16.35 -7.22 -13.10
N ILE A 156 -16.29 -8.45 -13.62
CA ILE A 156 -17.47 -9.11 -14.22
C ILE A 156 -18.53 -9.45 -13.17
N ASN A 157 -18.11 -9.76 -11.95
CA ASN A 157 -18.97 -10.26 -10.86
C ASN A 157 -19.30 -9.20 -9.80
N ASN A 158 -19.33 -7.92 -10.18
CA ASN A 158 -19.52 -6.79 -9.26
C ASN A 158 -20.58 -5.81 -9.75
#